data_AF-A0A9D0ZRY9-F1
#
_entry.id   AF-A0A9D0ZRY9-F1
#
_cell.length_a   1.000
_cell.length_b   1.000
_cell.length_c   1.000
_cell.angle_alpha   90.00
_cell.angle_beta   90.00
_cell.angle_gamma   90.00
#
_symmetry.space_group_name_H-M   'P 1'
#
loop_
_entity.id
_entity.type
_entity.pdbx_description
1 polymer ?
#
loop_
_entity_poly.entity_id
_entity_poly.type
_entity_poly.pdbx_seq_one_letter_code
_entity_poly.pdbx_strand_id
1 'polypeptide(L)'
;MKIKHKNALIGGLLAVVVVMAVGYAAFSQALIINGSASIDSNWQIRIIDIAASTTGSGVNSGAEVGSDYLSASFNASLTSPGDTVTYTITVENQGTINAKLSSYNWNSDTVSDTNEPIYFEVNGLSVDSVLNAQERTTFTVIVHYNNNVTTQPDVTQKEGTLLLTYVQA
;
A
#
# COMPACT_ATOMS: atom_id res chain seq x y z
N MET A 1 57.68 -67.44 -19.20
CA MET A 1 56.89 -66.35 -19.83
C MET A 1 55.75 -65.91 -18.89
N LYS A 2 56.04 -65.18 -17.78
CA LYS A 2 55.00 -64.85 -16.76
C LYS A 2 55.03 -63.41 -16.23
N ILE A 3 55.82 -62.51 -16.82
CA ILE A 3 55.92 -61.10 -16.36
C ILE A 3 55.08 -60.16 -17.26
N LYS A 4 54.99 -60.42 -18.58
CA LYS A 4 54.26 -59.56 -19.54
C LYS A 4 52.75 -59.41 -19.22
N HIS A 5 52.06 -60.47 -18.82
CA HIS A 5 50.62 -60.44 -18.55
C HIS A 5 50.25 -59.66 -17.28
N LYS A 6 51.10 -59.72 -16.24
CA LYS A 6 50.84 -59.01 -14.97
C LYS A 6 50.99 -57.50 -15.13
N ASN A 7 52.00 -57.05 -15.87
CA ASN A 7 52.23 -55.63 -16.12
C ASN A 7 51.14 -55.03 -17.05
N ALA A 8 50.64 -55.81 -18.00
CA ALA A 8 49.50 -55.41 -18.83
C ALA A 8 48.20 -55.30 -18.01
N LEU A 9 47.97 -56.22 -17.07
CA LEU A 9 46.82 -56.19 -16.17
C LEU A 9 46.87 -54.99 -15.21
N ILE A 10 48.06 -54.66 -14.71
CA ILE A 10 48.32 -53.48 -13.87
C ILE A 10 48.10 -52.18 -14.66
N GLY A 11 48.56 -52.13 -15.92
CA GLY A 11 48.32 -51.00 -16.82
C GLY A 11 46.83 -50.78 -17.11
N GLY A 12 46.08 -51.86 -17.35
CA GLY A 12 44.63 -51.81 -17.55
C GLY A 12 43.87 -51.34 -16.31
N LEU A 13 44.27 -51.82 -15.12
CA LEU A 13 43.64 -51.41 -13.86
C LEU A 13 43.87 -49.91 -13.58
N LEU A 14 45.09 -49.42 -13.80
CA LEU A 14 45.42 -48.00 -13.65
C LEU A 14 44.63 -47.11 -14.62
N ALA A 15 44.43 -47.56 -15.86
CA ALA A 15 43.63 -46.82 -16.84
C ALA A 15 42.17 -46.64 -16.39
N VAL A 16 41.56 -47.66 -15.78
CA VAL A 16 40.18 -47.58 -15.25
C VAL A 16 40.08 -46.58 -14.10
N VAL A 17 41.04 -46.59 -13.18
CA VAL A 17 41.08 -45.66 -12.03
C VAL A 17 41.23 -44.21 -12.51
N VAL A 18 42.06 -43.95 -13.53
CA VAL A 18 42.22 -42.61 -14.10
C VAL A 18 40.94 -42.13 -14.80
N VAL A 19 40.25 -42.99 -15.55
CA VAL A 19 38.98 -42.65 -16.20
C VAL A 19 37.90 -42.33 -15.16
N MET A 20 37.84 -43.07 -14.05
CA MET A 20 36.90 -42.77 -12.97
C MET A 20 37.23 -41.46 -12.24
N ALA A 21 38.51 -41.16 -12.00
CA ALA A 21 38.93 -39.90 -11.38
C ALA A 21 38.58 -38.68 -12.26
N VAL A 22 38.81 -38.77 -13.57
CA VAL A 22 38.46 -37.71 -14.52
C VAL A 22 36.94 -37.61 -14.69
N GLY A 23 36.23 -38.75 -14.75
CA GLY A 23 34.77 -38.80 -14.83
C GLY A 23 34.10 -38.19 -13.60
N TYR A 24 34.63 -38.44 -12.40
CA TYR A 24 34.14 -37.82 -11.17
C TYR A 24 34.38 -36.31 -11.18
N ALA A 25 35.53 -35.82 -11.64
CA ALA A 25 35.78 -34.37 -11.73
C ALA A 25 34.89 -33.67 -12.78
N ALA A 26 34.66 -34.31 -13.92
CA ALA A 26 33.79 -33.79 -14.99
C ALA A 26 32.29 -33.82 -14.61
N PHE A 27 31.89 -34.76 -13.76
CA PHE A 27 30.51 -34.89 -13.28
C PHE A 27 30.27 -34.18 -11.94
N SER A 28 31.31 -34.01 -11.11
CA SER A 28 31.34 -33.18 -9.90
C SER A 28 31.58 -31.71 -10.26
N GLN A 29 30.91 -31.23 -11.30
CA GLN A 29 30.74 -29.80 -11.45
C GLN A 29 30.00 -29.33 -10.21
N ALA A 30 30.68 -28.58 -9.34
CA ALA A 30 30.02 -27.82 -8.31
C ALA A 30 29.01 -26.92 -9.04
N LEU A 31 27.73 -27.23 -8.94
CA LEU A 31 26.68 -26.29 -9.28
C LEU A 31 26.89 -25.13 -8.33
N ILE A 32 27.68 -24.14 -8.78
CA ILE A 32 27.65 -22.82 -8.19
C ILE A 32 26.24 -22.33 -8.49
N ILE A 33 25.35 -22.55 -7.54
CA ILE A 33 24.02 -21.98 -7.55
C ILE A 33 24.25 -20.48 -7.40
N ASN A 34 24.48 -19.80 -8.52
CA ASN A 34 24.29 -18.36 -8.66
C ASN A 34 22.79 -18.09 -8.65
N GLY A 35 22.11 -18.54 -7.60
CA GLY A 35 20.73 -18.21 -7.32
C GLY A 35 20.74 -16.80 -6.77
N SER A 36 20.65 -15.80 -7.64
CA SER A 36 20.17 -14.49 -7.22
C SER A 36 18.69 -14.67 -6.89
N ALA A 37 18.37 -14.89 -5.62
CA ALA A 37 17.01 -14.69 -5.14
C ALA A 37 16.70 -13.19 -5.31
N SER A 38 16.10 -12.82 -6.45
CA SER A 38 15.56 -11.47 -6.62
C SER A 38 14.30 -11.40 -5.76
N ILE A 39 14.38 -10.67 -4.65
CA ILE A 39 13.22 -10.33 -3.85
C ILE A 39 12.73 -9.00 -4.39
N ASP A 40 11.83 -9.06 -5.37
CA ASP A 40 11.14 -7.87 -5.90
C ASP A 40 10.04 -7.45 -4.91
N SER A 41 10.47 -6.83 -3.82
CA SER A 41 9.59 -6.17 -2.85
C SER A 41 9.25 -4.76 -3.34
N ASN A 42 7.97 -4.52 -3.65
CA ASN A 42 7.46 -3.21 -4.06
C ASN A 42 6.55 -2.63 -2.98
N TRP A 43 6.78 -1.38 -2.58
CA TRP A 43 5.93 -0.63 -1.66
C TRP A 43 5.11 0.39 -2.42
N GLN A 44 3.77 0.23 -2.44
CA GLN A 44 2.90 1.10 -3.21
C GLN A 44 1.49 1.13 -2.63
N ILE A 45 1.18 2.15 -1.83
CA ILE A 45 -0.16 2.39 -1.30
C ILE A 45 -0.68 3.67 -1.91
N ARG A 46 -1.91 3.64 -2.44
CA ARG A 46 -2.51 4.77 -3.14
C ARG A 46 -4.00 4.85 -2.87
N ILE A 47 -4.50 6.07 -2.74
CA ILE A 47 -5.91 6.36 -2.92
C ILE A 47 -6.20 6.24 -4.42
N ILE A 48 -7.15 5.39 -4.76
CA ILE A 48 -7.49 5.08 -6.16
C ILE A 48 -8.81 5.69 -6.61
N ASP A 49 -9.67 6.05 -5.65
CA ASP A 49 -11.00 6.58 -5.93
C ASP A 49 -11.52 7.42 -4.76
N ILE A 50 -12.27 8.47 -5.10
CA ILE A 50 -13.04 9.28 -4.17
C ILE A 50 -14.45 9.46 -4.75
N ALA A 51 -15.42 8.78 -4.17
CA ALA A 51 -16.83 8.91 -4.54
C ALA A 51 -17.56 9.86 -3.58
N ALA A 52 -18.21 10.89 -4.11
CA ALA A 52 -18.98 11.83 -3.30
C ALA A 52 -20.49 11.54 -3.38
N SER A 53 -21.18 11.71 -2.27
CA SER A 53 -22.64 11.70 -2.16
C SER A 53 -23.10 12.85 -1.29
N THR A 54 -24.29 13.39 -1.54
CA THR A 54 -24.82 14.54 -0.80
C THR A 54 -26.20 14.23 -0.26
N THR A 55 -26.53 14.82 0.89
CA THR A 55 -27.87 14.80 1.48
C THR A 55 -28.34 16.24 1.66
N GLY A 56 -29.60 16.50 1.35
CA GLY A 56 -30.19 17.84 1.43
C GLY A 56 -29.71 18.76 0.31
N SER A 57 -29.37 19.99 0.66
CA SER A 57 -28.86 21.02 -0.25
C SER A 57 -27.33 21.08 -0.31
N GLY A 58 -26.65 20.10 0.29
CA GLY A 58 -25.20 19.99 0.24
C GLY A 58 -24.68 19.83 -1.19
N VAL A 59 -23.60 20.53 -1.51
CA VAL A 59 -22.94 20.50 -2.82
C VAL A 59 -21.51 20.03 -2.63
N ASN A 60 -21.12 19.00 -3.38
CA ASN A 60 -19.70 18.69 -3.55
C ASN A 60 -19.10 19.66 -4.58
N SER A 61 -18.22 20.54 -4.12
CA SER A 61 -17.52 21.53 -4.96
C SER A 61 -16.17 21.02 -5.46
N GLY A 62 -15.67 19.90 -4.95
CA GLY A 62 -14.45 19.27 -5.42
C GLY A 62 -13.98 18.15 -4.49
N ALA A 63 -13.36 17.13 -5.07
CA ALA A 63 -12.60 16.13 -4.34
C ALA A 63 -11.44 15.65 -5.21
N GLU A 64 -10.23 15.65 -4.66
CA GLU A 64 -9.03 15.32 -5.42
C GLU A 64 -8.06 14.48 -4.59
N VAL A 65 -7.38 13.55 -5.28
CA VAL A 65 -6.26 12.81 -4.71
C VAL A 65 -5.00 13.65 -4.91
N GLY A 66 -4.22 13.85 -3.84
CA GLY A 66 -2.97 14.58 -3.93
C GLY A 66 -1.89 13.85 -4.73
N SER A 67 -0.86 14.58 -5.11
CA SER A 67 0.24 14.06 -5.94
C SER A 67 1.08 12.98 -5.25
N ASP A 68 1.00 12.88 -3.94
CA ASP A 68 1.59 11.84 -3.10
C ASP A 68 0.76 10.55 -3.05
N TYR A 69 -0.45 10.55 -3.65
CA TYR A 69 -1.42 9.47 -3.64
C TYR A 69 -1.92 9.03 -2.24
N LEU A 70 -1.49 9.71 -1.19
CA LEU A 70 -1.84 9.42 0.20
C LEU A 70 -2.53 10.60 0.90
N SER A 71 -2.68 11.73 0.21
CA SER A 71 -3.54 12.82 0.63
C SER A 71 -4.82 12.88 -0.21
N ALA A 72 -5.92 13.28 0.43
CA ALA A 72 -7.21 13.54 -0.22
C ALA A 72 -7.70 14.92 0.20
N SER A 73 -8.00 15.76 -0.78
CA SER A 73 -8.58 17.09 -0.58
C SER A 73 -10.07 17.05 -0.87
N PHE A 74 -10.84 17.75 -0.04
CA PHE A 74 -12.29 17.81 -0.08
C PHE A 74 -12.73 19.27 -0.06
N ASN A 75 -13.74 19.60 -0.85
CA ASN A 75 -14.40 20.89 -0.85
C ASN A 75 -15.91 20.69 -0.92
N ALA A 76 -16.59 21.06 0.16
CA ALA A 76 -18.03 20.94 0.28
C ALA A 76 -18.67 22.31 0.57
N SER A 77 -19.84 22.56 -0.01
CA SER A 77 -20.68 23.70 0.32
C SER A 77 -21.98 23.23 0.96
N LEU A 78 -22.26 23.72 2.16
CA LEU A 78 -23.45 23.39 2.94
C LEU A 78 -24.14 24.69 3.36
N THR A 79 -25.46 24.74 3.21
CA THR A 79 -26.21 25.99 3.40
C THR A 79 -27.29 25.88 4.47
N SER A 80 -27.71 24.66 4.82
CA SER A 80 -28.79 24.40 5.75
C SER A 80 -28.40 23.38 6.83
N PRO A 81 -28.89 23.52 8.08
CA PRO A 81 -28.80 22.48 9.09
C PRO A 81 -29.31 21.13 8.60
N GLY A 82 -28.52 20.08 8.82
CA GLY A 82 -28.83 18.72 8.36
C GLY A 82 -28.33 18.39 6.95
N ASP A 83 -27.81 19.36 6.20
CA ASP A 83 -27.05 19.07 4.97
C ASP A 83 -25.81 18.25 5.31
N THR A 84 -25.47 17.29 4.44
CA THR A 84 -24.21 16.56 4.55
C THR A 84 -23.59 16.30 3.17
N VAL A 85 -22.27 16.25 3.13
CA VAL A 85 -21.50 15.75 1.97
C VAL A 85 -20.61 14.62 2.45
N THR A 86 -20.83 13.42 1.93
CA THR A 86 -20.08 12.21 2.29
C THR A 86 -19.15 11.82 1.15
N TYR A 87 -17.85 11.81 1.44
CA TYR A 87 -16.81 11.30 0.57
C TYR A 87 -16.46 9.88 1.00
N THR A 88 -16.57 8.93 0.07
CA THR A 88 -16.11 7.54 0.24
C THR A 88 -14.78 7.39 -0.48
N ILE A 89 -13.72 7.13 0.27
CA ILE A 89 -12.35 7.05 -0.24
C ILE A 89 -11.97 5.57 -0.30
N THR A 90 -11.44 5.14 -1.45
CA THR A 90 -10.89 3.79 -1.63
C THR A 90 -9.37 3.85 -1.66
N VAL A 91 -8.72 3.13 -0.75
CA VAL A 91 -7.26 2.97 -0.69
C VAL A 91 -6.90 1.56 -1.11
N GLU A 92 -5.90 1.43 -1.98
CA GLU A 92 -5.38 0.16 -2.46
C GLU A 92 -3.89 0.04 -2.11
N ASN A 93 -3.51 -1.13 -1.59
CA ASN A 93 -2.12 -1.53 -1.50
C ASN A 93 -1.74 -2.30 -2.77
N GLN A 94 -1.20 -1.60 -3.75
CA GLN A 94 -0.68 -2.16 -5.00
C GLN A 94 0.75 -2.72 -4.85
N GLY A 95 1.32 -2.67 -3.65
CA GLY A 95 2.62 -3.25 -3.32
C GLY A 95 2.55 -4.77 -3.09
N THR A 96 3.72 -5.36 -2.88
CA THR A 96 3.88 -6.77 -2.50
C THR A 96 4.10 -6.96 -1.00
N ILE A 97 4.16 -5.86 -0.23
CA ILE A 97 4.35 -5.85 1.23
C ILE A 97 3.07 -5.37 1.91
N ASN A 98 2.70 -6.01 3.02
CA ASN A 98 1.58 -5.56 3.85
C ASN A 98 1.87 -4.18 4.46
N ALA A 99 0.85 -3.33 4.46
CA ALA A 99 0.92 -2.00 5.01
C ALA A 99 0.09 -1.89 6.29
N LYS A 100 0.49 -1.02 7.19
CA LYS A 100 -0.25 -0.69 8.41
C LYS A 100 -0.47 0.82 8.46
N LEU A 101 -1.69 1.24 8.71
CA LEU A 101 -2.03 2.65 8.88
C LEU A 101 -1.39 3.15 10.18
N SER A 102 -0.36 3.99 10.08
CA SER A 102 0.35 4.55 11.22
C SER A 102 -0.38 5.74 11.83
N SER A 103 -0.95 6.60 10.99
CA SER A 103 -1.68 7.79 11.42
C SER A 103 -2.47 8.38 10.26
N TYR A 104 -3.48 9.16 10.57
CA TYR A 104 -4.10 10.09 9.63
C TYR A 104 -4.22 11.46 10.31
N ASN A 105 -3.96 12.53 9.58
CA ASN A 105 -4.02 13.88 10.12
C ASN A 105 -4.60 14.83 9.07
N TRP A 106 -5.29 15.85 9.53
CA TRP A 106 -5.65 16.99 8.69
C TRP A 106 -4.40 17.85 8.41
N ASN A 107 -4.35 18.50 7.24
CA ASN A 107 -3.30 19.50 7.00
C ASN A 107 -3.45 20.66 8.01
N SER A 108 -2.41 21.46 8.18
CA SER A 108 -2.41 22.56 9.16
C SER A 108 -3.47 23.63 8.90
N ASP A 109 -3.93 23.74 7.66
CA ASP A 109 -4.89 24.77 7.23
C ASP A 109 -6.34 24.29 7.39
N THR A 110 -6.56 22.99 7.55
CA THR A 110 -7.89 22.42 7.76
C THR A 110 -8.25 22.51 9.22
N VAL A 111 -9.27 23.32 9.52
CA VAL A 111 -9.89 23.33 10.84
C VAL A 111 -11.04 22.34 10.81
N SER A 112 -11.02 21.36 11.72
CA SER A 112 -12.11 20.39 11.88
C SER A 112 -12.47 20.27 13.36
N ASP A 113 -13.33 21.16 13.83
CA ASP A 113 -13.91 21.11 15.18
C ASP A 113 -15.43 21.04 15.08
N THR A 114 -16.03 20.11 15.82
CA THR A 114 -17.49 19.98 15.97
C THR A 114 -18.20 21.25 16.48
N ASN A 115 -17.47 22.20 17.07
CA ASN A 115 -18.01 23.50 17.47
C ASN A 115 -18.14 24.49 16.30
N GLU A 116 -17.50 24.22 15.16
CA GLU A 116 -17.65 25.05 13.98
C GLU A 116 -19.01 24.84 13.32
N PRO A 117 -19.50 25.83 12.55
CA PRO A 117 -20.73 25.69 11.80
C PRO A 117 -20.69 24.56 10.77
N ILE A 118 -19.50 24.29 10.21
CA ILE A 118 -19.25 23.20 9.27
C ILE A 118 -17.97 22.49 9.69
N TYR A 119 -18.03 21.17 9.87
CA TYR A 119 -16.91 20.36 10.36
C TYR A 119 -16.79 19.03 9.62
N PHE A 120 -15.63 18.39 9.69
CA PHE A 120 -15.39 17.07 9.12
C PHE A 120 -15.47 15.97 10.21
N GLU A 121 -16.04 14.84 9.84
CA GLU A 121 -16.05 13.60 10.60
C GLU A 121 -15.43 12.49 9.75
N VAL A 122 -14.60 11.65 10.36
CA VAL A 122 -13.92 10.56 9.67
C VAL A 122 -14.38 9.24 10.27
N ASN A 123 -14.92 8.36 9.43
CA ASN A 123 -15.46 7.06 9.81
C ASN A 123 -14.81 5.93 9.01
N GLY A 124 -14.56 4.79 9.66
CA GLY A 124 -13.96 3.61 9.02
C GLY A 124 -12.44 3.63 8.88
N LEU A 125 -11.74 4.65 9.40
CA LEU A 125 -10.29 4.57 9.64
C LEU A 125 -10.01 4.07 11.06
N SER A 126 -9.02 3.19 11.19
CA SER A 126 -8.52 2.74 12.50
C SER A 126 -7.01 2.66 12.44
N VAL A 127 -6.33 3.44 13.29
CA VAL A 127 -4.87 3.35 13.42
C VAL A 127 -4.47 1.92 13.78
N ASP A 128 -3.32 1.49 13.26
CA ASP A 128 -2.81 0.12 13.31
C ASP A 128 -3.58 -0.92 12.49
N SER A 129 -4.61 -0.53 11.71
CA SER A 129 -5.24 -1.45 10.76
C SER A 129 -4.25 -1.86 9.67
N VAL A 130 -4.17 -3.17 9.41
CA VAL A 130 -3.36 -3.74 8.34
C VAL A 130 -4.16 -3.76 7.03
N LEU A 131 -3.52 -3.30 5.96
CA LEU A 131 -3.95 -3.42 4.58
C LEU A 131 -2.98 -4.36 3.86
N ASN A 132 -3.42 -5.60 3.61
CA ASN A 132 -2.55 -6.61 3.02
C ASN A 132 -2.15 -6.23 1.58
N ALA A 133 -1.06 -6.83 1.10
CA ALA A 133 -0.63 -6.67 -0.28
C ALA A 133 -1.76 -7.04 -1.26
N GLN A 134 -1.94 -6.23 -2.30
CA GLN A 134 -2.98 -6.36 -3.33
C GLN A 134 -4.42 -6.26 -2.81
N GLU A 135 -4.63 -5.71 -1.61
CA GLU A 135 -5.95 -5.52 -1.01
C GLU A 135 -6.40 -4.05 -1.05
N ARG A 136 -7.71 -3.85 -0.90
CA ARG A 136 -8.36 -2.53 -0.83
C ARG A 136 -9.12 -2.37 0.47
N THR A 137 -9.16 -1.15 0.95
CA THR A 137 -10.03 -0.74 2.05
C THR A 137 -10.74 0.55 1.69
N THR A 138 -11.89 0.77 2.34
CA THR A 138 -12.73 1.94 2.13
C THR A 138 -13.01 2.63 3.45
N PHE A 139 -13.01 3.95 3.43
CA PHE A 139 -13.42 4.76 4.57
C PHE A 139 -14.22 5.97 4.09
N THR A 140 -14.86 6.66 5.04
CA THR A 140 -15.70 7.81 4.73
C THR A 140 -15.26 9.06 5.48
N VAL A 141 -15.28 10.19 4.78
CA VAL A 141 -15.15 11.53 5.35
C VAL A 141 -16.46 12.25 5.13
N ILE A 142 -17.11 12.71 6.20
CA ILE A 142 -18.42 13.34 6.17
C ILE A 142 -18.26 14.80 6.58
N VAL A 143 -18.75 15.71 5.74
CA VAL A 143 -18.86 17.13 6.07
C VAL A 143 -20.26 17.37 6.60
N HIS A 144 -20.33 17.88 7.83
CA HIS A 144 -21.58 18.16 8.53
C HIS A 144 -21.79 19.66 8.64
N TYR A 145 -23.03 20.10 8.44
CA TYR A 145 -23.49 21.38 8.94
C TYR A 145 -24.02 21.20 10.37
N ASN A 146 -23.47 21.94 11.33
CA ASN A 146 -23.81 21.82 12.73
C ASN A 146 -25.26 22.31 12.99
N ASN A 147 -26.09 21.41 13.51
CA ASN A 147 -27.51 21.68 13.76
C ASN A 147 -27.76 22.75 14.83
N ASN A 148 -26.77 23.08 15.65
CA ASN A 148 -26.87 24.11 16.68
C ASN A 148 -26.72 25.53 16.11
N VAL A 149 -26.38 25.67 14.83
CA VAL A 149 -26.20 26.97 14.18
C VAL A 149 -27.57 27.56 13.84
N THR A 150 -27.95 28.60 14.56
CA THR A 150 -29.26 29.27 14.43
C THR A 150 -29.23 30.48 13.48
N THR A 151 -28.05 30.91 13.04
CA THR A 151 -27.83 32.00 12.09
C THR A 151 -26.87 31.53 11.01
N GLN A 152 -27.21 31.76 9.74
CA GLN A 152 -26.39 31.31 8.62
C GLN A 152 -24.96 31.90 8.73
N PRO A 153 -23.90 31.07 8.67
CA PRO A 153 -22.52 31.55 8.69
C PRO A 153 -22.18 32.24 7.38
N ASP A 154 -21.29 33.24 7.45
CA ASP A 154 -20.78 33.95 6.27
C ASP A 154 -20.01 33.02 5.30
N VAL A 155 -19.46 31.94 5.85
CA VAL A 155 -18.73 30.91 5.11
C VAL A 155 -19.58 29.64 5.08
N THR A 156 -20.05 29.29 3.88
CA THR A 156 -20.83 28.07 3.59
C THR A 156 -19.99 26.99 2.93
N GLN A 157 -18.72 27.29 2.63
CA GLN A 157 -17.78 26.37 2.00
C GLN A 157 -16.73 25.91 2.99
N LYS A 158 -16.43 24.62 3.00
CA LYS A 158 -15.39 24.04 3.85
C LYS A 158 -14.45 23.22 2.99
N GLU A 159 -13.18 23.57 3.07
CA GLU A 159 -12.09 22.84 2.44
C GLU A 159 -11.31 22.08 3.50
N GLY A 160 -10.83 20.90 3.15
CA GLY A 160 -9.99 20.12 4.03
C GLY A 160 -9.15 19.09 3.29
N THR A 161 -7.91 18.89 3.73
CA THR A 161 -7.01 17.87 3.19
C THR A 161 -6.64 16.87 4.27
N LEU A 162 -7.01 15.61 4.07
CA LEU A 162 -6.66 14.50 4.94
C LEU A 162 -5.39 13.82 4.41
N LEU A 163 -4.39 13.67 5.26
CA LEU A 163 -3.13 12.97 4.97
C LEU A 163 -3.10 11.62 5.67
N LEU A 164 -2.76 10.57 4.92
CA LEU A 164 -2.61 9.21 5.42
C LEU A 164 -1.13 8.82 5.49
N THR A 165 -0.71 8.24 6.61
CA THR A 165 0.66 7.71 6.77
C THR A 165 0.61 6.21 6.96
N TYR A 166 1.25 5.46 6.07
CA TYR A 166 1.39 4.01 6.15
C TYR A 166 2.84 3.60 6.43
N VAL A 167 3.02 2.55 7.21
CA VAL A 167 4.32 1.90 7.48
C VAL A 167 4.21 0.41 7.18
N GLN A 168 5.32 -0.28 6.92
CA GLN A 168 5.29 -1.73 6.73
C GLN A 168 4.73 -2.44 7.98
N ALA A 169 3.87 -3.42 7.76
CA ALA A 169 3.26 -4.24 8.82
C ALA A 169 4.19 -5.39 9.24
#